data_AF-A0ABD1KE32-F1
#
_entry.id   AF-A0ABD1KE32-F1
#
_cell.length_a   1.000
_cell.length_b   1.000
_cell.length_c   1.000
_cell.angle_alpha   90.00
_cell.angle_beta   90.00
_cell.angle_gamma   90.00
#
_symmetry.space_group_name_H-M   'P 1'
#
loop_
_entity.id
_entity.type
_entity.pdbx_description
1 polymer ?
#
loop_
_entity_poly.entity_id
_entity_poly.type
_entity_poly.pdbx_seq_one_letter_code
_entity_poly.pdbx_strand_id
1 'polypeptide(L)'
;MLDGHLLLGWLSFTVIVYLFSLPGPTTAYFGLTGNEPLSILPLSSQPEERVAKAHYKLCDRLKLEKKQRRMCRRDPGVAETLMEAISLSALECQYQFRYERWNCTLEGRYRANILKRGFKETAFLFAISSAGLTHAMAKACSAGRMERCTCDEAPDLENRKAWQWGGCGDNLKYSNKFVKDFLTKKSNKDLRASVDFHNTLVGMKVIRTGVETTCKCHGVSGSCTVQTCWRQLSPFHDIGKKLKQFYEVSRKVGSSTNEATGEGDISQSRTQQQQQQQQQQQQQQQQQQPPELGSRDTIPKTMDLLHIEDSPSFCRASKYSAGTSARKCYKDKNCDAICCGRGHNTQSRVVTRPCQCQVRWCCYVECKQCTQREEVYTCKG
;
A
#
# COMPACT_ATOMS: atom_id res chain seq x y z
N MET A 1 -44.27 55.04 27.65
CA MET A 1 -43.04 55.77 27.30
C MET A 1 -41.93 55.25 28.17
N LEU A 2 -41.14 54.32 27.63
CA LEU A 2 -39.85 53.84 28.14
C LEU A 2 -39.17 53.08 26.98
N ASP A 3 -37.93 53.48 26.72
CA ASP A 3 -36.77 52.77 26.17
C ASP A 3 -36.79 52.05 24.81
N GLY A 4 -35.78 52.36 23.99
CA GLY A 4 -35.34 51.49 22.91
C GLY A 4 -34.41 52.13 21.89
N HIS A 5 -33.14 51.70 21.89
CA HIS A 5 -32.18 51.68 20.77
C HIS A 5 -31.60 53.00 20.24
N LEU A 6 -30.30 53.17 20.47
CA LEU A 6 -29.23 53.08 19.45
C LEU A 6 -27.95 53.61 20.11
N LEU A 7 -26.87 52.82 20.13
CA LEU A 7 -25.45 53.21 20.11
C LEU A 7 -24.61 52.05 20.67
N LEU A 8 -24.47 51.01 19.86
CA LEU A 8 -23.46 49.95 20.03
C LEU A 8 -23.10 49.45 18.62
N GLY A 9 -22.19 50.18 17.99
CA GLY A 9 -21.52 49.82 16.76
C GLY A 9 -20.24 50.62 16.75
N TRP A 10 -19.17 50.09 16.16
CA TRP A 10 -17.81 50.62 16.19
C TRP A 10 -17.01 50.17 17.42
N LEU A 11 -16.67 48.87 17.47
CA LEU A 11 -15.41 48.30 17.97
C LEU A 11 -15.44 46.76 17.85
N SER A 12 -15.38 46.24 16.62
CA SER A 12 -14.96 44.85 16.33
C SER A 12 -14.86 44.65 14.83
N PHE A 13 -13.80 45.18 14.21
CA PHE A 13 -13.51 44.92 12.80
C PHE A 13 -12.00 44.93 12.50
N THR A 14 -11.18 44.29 13.33
CA THR A 14 -9.73 44.14 13.04
C THR A 14 -9.07 42.97 13.79
N VAL A 15 -9.69 41.78 13.84
CA VAL A 15 -8.96 40.53 14.18
C VAL A 15 -9.55 39.34 13.40
N ILE A 16 -9.59 39.43 12.06
CA ILE A 16 -9.86 38.27 11.18
C ILE A 16 -8.87 38.29 10.01
N VAL A 17 -7.57 38.25 10.28
CA VAL A 17 -6.55 37.78 9.32
C VAL A 17 -5.37 37.27 10.15
N TYR A 18 -4.82 36.12 9.77
CA TYR A 18 -3.72 35.36 10.40
C TYR A 18 -4.12 34.30 11.43
N LEU A 19 -4.56 33.14 10.92
CA LEU A 19 -4.17 31.81 11.43
C LEU A 19 -4.58 30.71 10.42
N PHE A 20 -4.17 30.85 9.16
CA PHE A 20 -4.17 29.75 8.19
C PHE A 20 -2.74 29.54 7.69
N SER A 21 -2.08 28.49 8.18
CA SER A 21 -1.07 27.68 7.46
C SER A 21 -0.43 26.67 8.41
N LEU A 22 -1.13 25.59 8.73
CA LEU A 22 -0.50 24.34 9.18
C LEU A 22 -0.99 23.22 8.25
N PRO A 23 -0.10 22.49 7.55
CA PRO A 23 -0.50 21.35 6.73
C PRO A 23 -1.02 20.25 7.65
N GLY A 24 -2.30 19.90 7.52
CA GLY A 24 -2.97 18.92 8.36
C GLY A 24 -2.41 17.49 8.18
N PRO A 25 -2.41 16.66 9.24
CA PRO A 25 -1.93 15.28 9.16
C PRO A 25 -3.01 14.38 8.53
N THR A 26 -2.69 13.75 7.41
CA THR A 26 -3.57 12.83 6.66
C THR A 26 -2.87 11.47 6.48
N THR A 27 -3.58 10.35 6.71
CA THR A 27 -3.39 8.94 6.22
C THR A 27 -4.01 7.93 7.23
N ALA A 28 -4.62 6.76 6.96
CA ALA A 28 -5.18 6.01 5.81
C ALA A 28 -6.12 4.82 6.33
N TYR A 29 -6.30 3.68 5.63
CA TYR A 29 -7.51 2.80 5.39
C TYR A 29 -7.71 1.31 5.86
N PHE A 30 -8.94 0.85 6.19
CA PHE A 30 -9.46 -0.44 5.63
C PHE A 30 -10.99 -0.45 5.40
N GLY A 31 -11.40 -1.23 4.40
CA GLY A 31 -12.75 -1.38 3.85
C GLY A 31 -12.80 -0.92 2.38
N LEU A 32 -12.48 -1.80 1.42
CA LEU A 32 -12.47 -1.51 -0.04
C LEU A 32 -13.88 -1.34 -0.64
N THR A 33 -14.72 -0.55 0.04
CA THR A 33 -15.99 0.05 -0.41
C THR A 33 -16.35 1.33 0.39
N GLY A 34 -15.50 1.83 1.29
CA GLY A 34 -15.79 3.01 2.10
C GLY A 34 -15.63 4.32 1.33
N ASN A 35 -16.67 5.17 1.31
CA ASN A 35 -16.73 6.40 0.52
C ASN A 35 -16.20 7.68 1.21
N GLU A 36 -15.64 7.62 2.42
CA GLU A 36 -15.23 8.84 3.17
C GLU A 36 -14.13 8.59 4.23
N PRO A 37 -13.30 9.60 4.56
CA PRO A 37 -12.06 9.45 5.33
C PRO A 37 -12.24 9.42 6.86
N LEU A 38 -11.16 9.07 7.57
CA LEU A 38 -11.08 8.91 9.03
C LEU A 38 -9.91 9.71 9.58
N SER A 39 -10.09 10.27 10.77
CA SER A 39 -9.15 11.17 11.46
C SER A 39 -8.42 10.48 12.63
N ILE A 40 -7.11 10.69 12.73
CA ILE A 40 -6.25 10.26 13.84
C ILE A 40 -5.91 11.47 14.72
N LEU A 41 -5.99 11.32 16.04
CA LEU A 41 -5.54 12.28 17.05
C LEU A 41 -4.34 11.69 17.80
N PRO A 42 -3.44 12.52 18.37
CA PRO A 42 -2.20 12.06 18.99
C PRO A 42 -2.47 11.25 20.26
N LEU A 43 -1.62 10.25 20.49
CA LEU A 43 -1.65 9.39 21.67
C LEU A 43 -1.22 10.23 22.88
N SER A 44 -2.17 10.67 23.70
CA SER A 44 -1.87 11.17 25.04
C SER A 44 -2.07 10.04 26.04
N SER A 45 -1.04 9.77 26.82
CA SER A 45 -1.02 8.77 27.89
C SER A 45 -1.95 9.20 29.03
N GLN A 46 -3.07 8.50 29.20
CA GLN A 46 -3.99 8.61 30.34
C GLN A 46 -4.38 7.19 30.80
N PRO A 47 -4.70 6.99 32.09
CA PRO A 47 -4.45 5.74 32.83
C PRO A 47 -5.34 4.54 32.47
N GLU A 48 -4.87 3.36 32.89
CA GLU A 48 -5.11 2.00 32.36
C GLU A 48 -6.56 1.52 32.25
N GLU A 49 -7.54 2.06 33.00
CA GLU A 49 -8.96 1.70 32.83
C GLU A 49 -9.61 2.30 31.57
N ARG A 50 -9.05 3.37 30.99
CA ARG A 50 -9.55 3.97 29.73
C ARG A 50 -9.04 3.25 28.48
N VAL A 51 -8.06 2.36 28.62
CA VAL A 51 -7.40 1.63 27.52
C VAL A 51 -8.32 0.56 26.93
N ALA A 52 -9.15 -0.08 27.76
CA ALA A 52 -10.10 -1.10 27.31
C ALA A 52 -11.15 -0.58 26.32
N LYS A 53 -11.46 0.73 26.31
CA LYS A 53 -12.42 1.35 25.36
C LYS A 53 -11.75 2.15 24.25
N ALA A 54 -10.45 2.43 24.34
CA ALA A 54 -9.72 3.22 23.35
C ALA A 54 -9.63 2.52 21.99
N HIS A 55 -9.33 1.22 22.00
CA HIS A 55 -9.23 0.43 20.76
C HIS A 55 -10.59 0.25 20.05
N TYR A 56 -11.71 0.21 20.79
CA TYR A 56 -13.05 0.23 20.18
C TYR A 56 -13.28 1.51 19.37
N LYS A 57 -12.91 2.67 19.93
CA LYS A 57 -12.97 3.95 19.22
C LYS A 57 -12.07 3.96 17.99
N LEU A 58 -10.90 3.32 18.06
CA LEU A 58 -10.01 3.18 16.91
C LEU A 58 -10.64 2.31 15.82
N CYS A 59 -11.22 1.17 16.18
CA CYS A 59 -11.97 0.32 15.25
C CYS A 59 -13.22 1.01 14.67
N ASP A 60 -13.88 1.91 15.41
CA ASP A 60 -15.03 2.66 14.92
C ASP A 60 -14.63 3.81 14.00
N ARG A 61 -13.44 4.38 14.25
CA ARG A 61 -12.73 5.26 13.32
C ARG A 61 -12.11 4.49 12.16
N LEU A 62 -12.30 3.19 12.02
CA LEU A 62 -12.04 2.48 10.79
C LEU A 62 -13.44 2.17 10.22
N LYS A 63 -13.79 2.65 9.02
CA LYS A 63 -15.12 2.48 8.39
C LYS A 63 -15.26 1.04 7.90
N LEU A 64 -15.14 0.10 8.84
CA LEU A 64 -15.13 -1.33 8.67
C LEU A 64 -16.55 -1.85 8.54
N GLU A 65 -16.70 -2.89 7.72
CA GLU A 65 -17.93 -3.67 7.66
C GLU A 65 -18.23 -4.31 9.02
N LYS A 66 -19.51 -4.67 9.26
CA LYS A 66 -19.93 -5.29 10.53
C LYS A 66 -19.06 -6.50 10.92
N LYS A 67 -18.65 -7.34 9.97
CA LYS A 67 -17.74 -8.48 10.21
C LYS A 67 -16.34 -8.00 10.60
N GLN A 68 -15.75 -7.11 9.81
CA GLN A 68 -14.41 -6.55 10.02
C GLN A 68 -14.32 -5.81 11.36
N ARG A 69 -15.33 -5.02 11.71
CA ARG A 69 -15.40 -4.31 13.00
C ARG A 69 -15.43 -5.27 14.19
N ARG A 70 -16.20 -6.36 14.08
CA ARG A 70 -16.18 -7.42 15.10
C ARG A 70 -14.81 -8.06 15.22
N MET A 71 -14.09 -8.28 14.12
CA MET A 71 -12.73 -8.82 14.16
C MET A 71 -11.73 -7.83 14.78
N CYS A 72 -11.82 -6.56 14.44
CA CYS A 72 -10.98 -5.49 15.00
C CYS A 72 -11.13 -5.37 16.53
N ARG A 73 -12.36 -5.45 17.03
CA ARG A 73 -12.67 -5.33 18.47
C ARG A 73 -12.34 -6.57 19.31
N ARG A 74 -11.80 -7.65 18.73
CA ARG A 74 -11.47 -8.89 19.48
C ARG A 74 -10.16 -8.84 20.23
N ASP A 75 -9.29 -7.92 19.85
CA ASP A 75 -7.93 -7.79 20.33
C ASP A 75 -7.51 -6.32 20.15
N PRO A 76 -7.14 -5.60 21.23
CA PRO A 76 -6.69 -4.21 21.15
C PRO A 76 -5.53 -4.01 20.16
N GLY A 77 -4.60 -4.97 20.09
CA GLY A 77 -3.44 -4.93 19.20
C GLY A 77 -3.81 -4.95 17.72
N VAL A 78 -4.95 -5.53 17.37
CA VAL A 78 -5.45 -5.54 15.98
C VAL A 78 -5.80 -4.13 15.53
N ALA A 79 -6.40 -3.30 16.39
CA ALA A 79 -6.81 -1.95 16.01
C ALA A 79 -5.61 -1.06 15.65
N GLU A 80 -4.55 -1.11 16.46
CA GLU A 80 -3.31 -0.38 16.22
C GLU A 80 -2.58 -0.91 15.00
N THR A 81 -2.49 -2.23 14.86
CA THR A 81 -1.82 -2.87 13.72
C THR A 81 -2.54 -2.56 12.40
N LEU A 82 -3.87 -2.41 12.43
CA LEU A 82 -4.61 -1.95 11.25
C LEU A 82 -4.16 -0.55 10.83
N MET A 83 -3.99 0.40 11.76
CA MET A 83 -3.50 1.76 11.48
C MET A 83 -2.06 1.79 10.97
N GLU A 84 -1.22 0.88 11.44
CA GLU A 84 0.14 0.71 10.95
C GLU A 84 0.15 0.18 9.51
N ALA A 85 -0.57 -0.91 9.22
CA ALA A 85 -0.70 -1.49 7.88
C ALA A 85 -1.16 -0.46 6.84
N ILE A 86 -2.07 0.38 7.28
CA ILE A 86 -2.68 1.49 6.60
C ILE A 86 -1.65 2.52 6.13
N SER A 87 -0.85 3.01 7.07
CA SER A 87 0.16 4.03 6.81
C SER A 87 1.25 3.44 5.93
N LEU A 88 1.70 2.23 6.28
CA LEU A 88 2.69 1.47 5.54
C LEU A 88 2.32 1.31 4.05
N SER A 89 1.09 0.87 3.77
CA SER A 89 0.61 0.67 2.39
C SER A 89 0.49 1.98 1.61
N ALA A 90 0.00 3.04 2.26
CA ALA A 90 -0.22 4.33 1.61
C ALA A 90 1.12 5.02 1.27
N LEU A 91 2.06 5.03 2.21
CA LEU A 91 3.39 5.60 2.02
C LEU A 91 4.14 4.86 0.92
N GLU A 92 4.10 3.53 0.91
CA GLU A 92 4.76 2.75 -0.13
C GLU A 92 4.12 2.97 -1.50
N CYS A 93 2.79 3.06 -1.58
CA CYS A 93 2.10 3.36 -2.83
C CYS A 93 2.50 4.74 -3.39
N GLN A 94 2.50 5.77 -2.55
CA GLN A 94 2.96 7.11 -2.92
C GLN A 94 4.42 7.10 -3.35
N TYR A 95 5.27 6.34 -2.65
CA TYR A 95 6.67 6.19 -3.00
C TYR A 95 6.85 5.55 -4.38
N GLN A 96 6.21 4.41 -4.65
CA GLN A 96 6.32 3.69 -5.92
C GLN A 96 5.82 4.50 -7.12
N PHE A 97 4.84 5.38 -6.90
CA PHE A 97 4.20 6.18 -7.95
C PHE A 97 4.65 7.65 -7.98
N ARG A 98 5.64 8.07 -7.17
CA ARG A 98 6.02 9.48 -7.00
C ARG A 98 6.41 10.21 -8.30
N TYR A 99 6.90 9.47 -9.30
CA TYR A 99 7.34 10.02 -10.59
C TYR A 99 6.33 9.83 -11.72
N GLU A 100 5.17 9.23 -11.44
CA GLU A 100 4.15 8.88 -12.43
C GLU A 100 3.08 9.97 -12.53
N ARG A 101 2.26 9.94 -13.60
CA ARG A 101 1.11 10.85 -13.77
C ARG A 101 0.05 10.65 -12.69
N TRP A 102 -0.19 9.41 -12.29
CA TRP A 102 -0.92 9.09 -11.07
C TRP A 102 0.09 8.77 -9.96
N ASN A 103 0.12 9.60 -8.92
CA ASN A 103 1.09 9.52 -7.82
C ASN A 103 0.56 8.83 -6.56
N CYS A 104 -0.45 7.98 -6.72
CA CYS A 104 -1.18 7.40 -5.59
C CYS A 104 -1.74 8.46 -4.61
N THR A 105 -2.37 9.52 -5.15
CA THR A 105 -3.15 10.44 -4.31
C THR A 105 -4.39 9.71 -3.79
N LEU A 106 -4.42 9.44 -2.49
CA LEU A 106 -5.48 8.67 -1.82
C LEU A 106 -6.45 9.56 -1.04
N GLU A 107 -6.62 10.80 -1.45
CA GLU A 107 -7.42 11.80 -0.73
C GLU A 107 -8.87 11.86 -1.24
N GLY A 108 -9.80 11.90 -0.28
CA GLY A 108 -11.22 12.20 -0.49
C GLY A 108 -11.86 11.46 -1.67
N ARG A 109 -12.49 12.23 -2.55
CA ARG A 109 -13.27 11.71 -3.69
C ARG A 109 -12.44 10.94 -4.70
N TYR A 110 -11.16 11.28 -4.89
CA TYR A 110 -10.32 10.66 -5.93
C TYR A 110 -10.15 9.17 -5.67
N ARG A 111 -9.88 8.80 -4.41
CA ARG A 111 -9.82 7.41 -4.01
C ARG A 111 -11.16 6.71 -4.14
N ALA A 112 -12.24 7.31 -3.65
CA ALA A 112 -13.56 6.67 -3.74
C ALA A 112 -13.94 6.38 -5.19
N ASN A 113 -13.58 7.28 -6.12
CA ASN A 113 -13.85 7.11 -7.54
C ASN A 113 -12.92 6.08 -8.18
N ILE A 114 -11.63 6.04 -7.84
CA ILE A 114 -10.69 5.06 -8.43
C ILE A 114 -11.05 3.63 -8.00
N LEU A 115 -11.37 3.41 -6.72
CA LEU A 115 -11.70 2.08 -6.18
C LEU A 115 -13.00 1.50 -6.74
N LYS A 116 -13.93 2.36 -7.17
CA LYS A 116 -15.18 1.94 -7.84
C LYS A 116 -14.94 1.37 -9.24
N ARG A 117 -13.75 1.55 -9.81
CA ARG A 117 -13.41 1.14 -11.18
C ARG A 117 -12.31 0.08 -11.17
N GLY A 118 -12.34 -0.78 -12.17
CA GLY A 118 -11.39 -1.88 -12.33
C GLY A 118 -10.13 -1.49 -13.07
N PHE A 119 -9.48 -0.37 -12.70
CA PHE A 119 -8.25 0.10 -13.35
C PHE A 119 -7.00 -0.65 -12.87
N LYS A 120 -5.90 -0.45 -13.60
CA LYS A 120 -4.56 -0.95 -13.26
C LYS A 120 -4.11 -0.46 -11.88
N GLU A 121 -4.36 0.81 -11.57
CA GLU A 121 -4.03 1.42 -10.28
C GLU A 121 -4.85 0.79 -9.16
N THR A 122 -6.12 0.48 -9.43
CA THR A 122 -6.97 -0.21 -8.46
C THR A 122 -6.42 -1.60 -8.16
N ALA A 123 -6.00 -2.36 -9.17
CA ALA A 123 -5.37 -3.68 -8.96
C ALA A 123 -4.16 -3.60 -8.02
N PHE A 124 -3.28 -2.62 -8.23
CA PHE A 124 -2.15 -2.37 -7.33
C PHE A 124 -2.59 -1.99 -5.91
N LEU A 125 -3.62 -1.15 -5.76
CA LEU A 125 -4.14 -0.76 -4.45
C LEU A 125 -4.65 -1.96 -3.63
N PHE A 126 -5.34 -2.91 -4.26
CA PHE A 126 -5.77 -4.15 -3.60
C PHE A 126 -4.56 -5.01 -3.18
N ALA A 127 -3.57 -5.14 -4.06
CA ALA A 127 -2.36 -5.92 -3.79
C ALA A 127 -1.48 -5.32 -2.69
N ILE A 128 -1.17 -4.02 -2.74
CA ILE A 128 -0.32 -3.36 -1.74
C ILE A 128 -1.01 -3.29 -0.38
N SER A 129 -2.33 -3.08 -0.34
CA SER A 129 -3.08 -3.02 0.93
C SER A 129 -3.10 -4.39 1.60
N SER A 130 -3.39 -5.46 0.86
CA SER A 130 -3.39 -6.82 1.40
C SER A 130 -2.00 -7.29 1.82
N ALA A 131 -0.96 -6.90 1.06
CA ALA A 131 0.43 -7.12 1.43
C ALA A 131 0.80 -6.38 2.72
N GLY A 132 0.44 -5.09 2.85
CA GLY A 132 0.71 -4.28 4.04
C GLY A 132 -0.01 -4.78 5.29
N LEU A 133 -1.27 -5.23 5.15
CA LEU A 133 -1.99 -5.87 6.25
C LEU A 133 -1.32 -7.18 6.67
N THR A 134 -0.91 -7.99 5.70
CA THR A 134 -0.23 -9.26 5.98
C THR A 134 1.11 -9.03 6.68
N HIS A 135 1.87 -8.03 6.23
CA HIS A 135 3.16 -7.65 6.79
C HIS A 135 3.04 -7.15 8.23
N ALA A 136 2.18 -6.16 8.46
CA ALA A 136 1.98 -5.57 9.78
C ALA A 136 1.45 -6.59 10.79
N MET A 137 0.47 -7.42 10.42
CA MET A 137 -0.09 -8.44 11.31
C MET A 137 0.94 -9.50 11.70
N ALA A 138 1.79 -9.93 10.77
CA ALA A 138 2.84 -10.91 11.07
C ALA A 138 3.90 -10.34 12.03
N LYS A 139 4.28 -9.07 11.82
CA LYS A 139 5.22 -8.35 12.71
C LYS A 139 4.62 -8.01 14.07
N ALA A 140 3.33 -7.73 14.14
CA ALA A 140 2.66 -7.47 15.42
C ALA A 140 2.63 -8.73 16.29
N CYS A 141 2.46 -9.92 15.69
CA CYS A 141 2.56 -11.19 16.40
C CYS A 141 3.96 -11.44 16.97
N SER A 142 5.01 -11.31 16.14
CA SER A 142 6.39 -11.52 16.59
C SER A 142 6.87 -10.45 17.58
N ALA A 143 6.30 -9.25 17.53
CA ALA A 143 6.57 -8.20 18.51
C ALA A 143 5.81 -8.38 19.85
N GLY A 144 4.93 -9.39 19.97
CA GLY A 144 4.13 -9.60 21.18
C GLY A 144 3.05 -8.52 21.43
N ARG A 145 2.64 -7.78 20.38
CA ARG A 145 1.62 -6.72 20.48
C ARG A 145 0.18 -7.24 20.39
N MET A 146 -0.01 -8.50 20.03
CA MET A 146 -1.33 -9.12 19.88
C MET A 146 -1.44 -10.30 20.83
N GLU A 147 -2.56 -10.40 21.53
CA GLU A 147 -2.76 -11.42 22.57
C GLU A 147 -3.07 -12.80 21.97
N ARG A 148 -3.64 -12.81 20.75
CA ARG A 148 -4.16 -14.03 20.11
C ARG A 148 -3.19 -14.70 19.15
N CYS A 149 -1.93 -14.28 19.12
CA CYS A 149 -0.87 -14.93 18.35
C CYS A 149 0.49 -14.74 19.00
N THR A 150 1.42 -15.62 18.62
CA THR A 150 2.82 -15.61 19.03
C THR A 150 3.72 -15.59 17.80
N CYS A 151 5.05 -15.66 17.97
CA CYS A 151 5.98 -15.83 16.86
C CYS A 151 5.67 -17.07 16.00
N ASP A 152 6.23 -17.11 14.79
CA ASP A 152 6.45 -18.38 14.10
C ASP A 152 7.60 -19.11 14.81
N GLU A 153 7.28 -20.07 15.67
CA GLU A 153 8.25 -21.05 16.15
C GLU A 153 8.56 -21.96 14.97
N ALA A 154 9.79 -21.90 14.45
CA ALA A 154 10.21 -22.80 13.40
C ALA A 154 9.98 -24.24 13.89
N PRO A 155 9.43 -25.15 13.05
CA PRO A 155 9.20 -26.52 13.49
C PRO A 155 10.49 -27.15 14.00
N ASP A 156 10.38 -28.00 15.03
CA ASP A 156 11.45 -28.81 15.65
C ASP A 156 12.07 -29.79 14.64
N LEU A 157 12.70 -29.28 13.60
CA LEU A 157 13.58 -30.03 12.75
C LEU A 157 14.92 -30.09 13.49
N GLU A 158 15.16 -31.26 14.08
CA GLU A 158 16.44 -31.73 14.60
C GLU A 158 17.58 -31.33 13.65
N ASN A 159 18.20 -30.18 13.92
CA ASN A 159 19.33 -29.72 13.13
C ASN A 159 20.60 -30.35 13.70
N ARG A 160 21.04 -31.45 13.08
CA ARG A 160 22.40 -32.00 13.25
C ARG A 160 23.50 -31.09 12.64
N LYS A 161 23.23 -29.79 12.45
CA LYS A 161 24.16 -28.79 11.90
C LYS A 161 24.34 -27.67 12.91
N ALA A 162 25.51 -27.02 12.88
CA ALA A 162 26.03 -26.04 13.85
C ALA A 162 25.18 -24.77 14.13
N TRP A 163 23.93 -24.69 13.66
CA TRP A 163 23.02 -23.59 13.91
C TRP A 163 21.69 -24.12 14.44
N GLN A 164 21.16 -23.47 15.48
CA GLN A 164 19.92 -23.85 16.13
C GLN A 164 18.80 -22.93 15.62
N TRP A 165 17.63 -23.52 15.33
CA TRP A 165 16.41 -22.71 15.18
C TRP A 165 16.11 -22.04 16.51
N GLY A 166 15.85 -20.73 16.49
CA GLY A 166 15.52 -19.99 17.69
C GLY A 166 15.28 -18.52 17.40
N GLY A 167 14.80 -17.79 18.41
CA GLY A 167 14.33 -16.42 18.23
C GLY A 167 12.88 -16.35 17.77
N CYS A 168 12.35 -15.12 17.63
CA CYS A 168 10.94 -14.89 17.37
C CYS A 168 10.73 -14.50 15.90
N GLY A 169 10.33 -15.47 15.07
CA GLY A 169 10.03 -15.25 13.65
C GLY A 169 8.68 -14.60 13.39
N ASP A 170 8.54 -13.92 12.26
CA ASP A 170 7.28 -13.26 11.85
C ASP A 170 6.18 -14.29 11.52
N ASN A 171 5.01 -14.18 12.17
CA ASN A 171 3.95 -15.19 12.06
C ASN A 171 3.05 -15.03 10.83
N LEU A 172 3.55 -15.50 9.68
CA LEU A 172 2.79 -15.47 8.43
C LEU A 172 1.58 -16.40 8.40
N LYS A 173 1.59 -17.50 9.15
CA LYS A 173 0.48 -18.44 9.17
C LYS A 173 -0.76 -17.79 9.78
N TYR A 174 -0.59 -17.15 10.94
CA TYR A 174 -1.64 -16.37 11.58
C TYR A 174 -2.09 -15.21 10.70
N SER A 175 -1.14 -14.42 10.21
CA SER A 175 -1.42 -13.23 9.43
C SER A 175 -2.22 -13.54 8.15
N ASN A 176 -1.81 -14.55 7.37
CA ASN A 176 -2.54 -14.95 6.18
C ASN A 176 -3.98 -15.41 6.49
N LYS A 177 -4.17 -16.14 7.59
CA LYS A 177 -5.51 -16.56 8.02
C LYS A 177 -6.37 -15.34 8.39
N PHE A 178 -5.83 -14.43 9.20
CA PHE A 178 -6.51 -13.21 9.61
C PHE A 178 -6.91 -12.35 8.40
N VAL A 179 -5.96 -12.03 7.52
CA VAL A 179 -6.18 -11.18 6.34
C VAL A 179 -7.20 -11.79 5.39
N LYS A 180 -7.10 -13.10 5.13
CA LYS A 180 -8.07 -13.82 4.30
C LYS A 180 -9.48 -13.70 4.90
N ASP A 181 -9.65 -13.95 6.19
CA ASP A 181 -10.96 -13.84 6.84
C ASP A 181 -11.48 -12.40 6.89
N PHE A 182 -10.56 -11.43 7.00
CA PHE A 182 -10.87 -10.01 7.12
C PHE A 182 -11.27 -9.35 5.79
N LEU A 183 -10.60 -9.70 4.69
CA LEU A 183 -10.81 -9.11 3.37
C LEU A 183 -11.78 -9.90 2.47
N THR A 184 -11.90 -11.21 2.68
CA THR A 184 -12.74 -12.05 1.80
C THR A 184 -14.23 -11.81 2.07
N LYS A 185 -14.94 -11.35 1.04
CA LYS A 185 -16.41 -11.39 0.96
C LYS A 185 -16.87 -12.72 0.37
N LYS A 186 -18.05 -13.21 0.76
CA LYS A 186 -18.64 -14.40 0.15
C LYS A 186 -18.79 -14.18 -1.37
N SER A 187 -18.39 -15.19 -2.13
CA SER A 187 -18.34 -15.21 -3.59
C SER A 187 -19.61 -14.61 -4.21
N ASN A 188 -19.44 -13.47 -4.88
CA ASN A 188 -20.42 -12.98 -5.83
C ASN A 188 -19.97 -13.44 -7.22
N LYS A 189 -20.88 -13.83 -8.12
CA LYS A 189 -20.55 -14.24 -9.50
C LYS A 189 -20.01 -13.07 -10.38
N ASP A 190 -19.69 -11.95 -9.76
CA ASP A 190 -19.23 -10.72 -10.41
C ASP A 190 -17.74 -10.83 -10.76
N LEU A 191 -17.42 -10.61 -12.04
CA LEU A 191 -16.05 -10.56 -12.55
C LEU A 191 -15.20 -9.57 -11.74
N ARG A 192 -15.75 -8.41 -11.38
CA ARG A 192 -15.02 -7.38 -10.62
C ARG A 192 -14.58 -7.89 -9.27
N ALA A 193 -15.50 -8.50 -8.52
CA ALA A 193 -15.22 -9.08 -7.22
C ALA A 193 -14.15 -10.20 -7.31
N SER A 194 -14.20 -11.01 -8.37
CA SER A 194 -13.24 -12.09 -8.61
C SER A 194 -11.83 -11.53 -8.89
N VAL A 195 -11.72 -10.49 -9.73
CA VAL A 195 -10.46 -9.79 -10.02
C VAL A 195 -9.87 -9.12 -8.78
N ASP A 196 -10.70 -8.42 -8.00
CA ASP A 196 -10.24 -7.79 -6.75
C ASP A 196 -9.75 -8.81 -5.72
N PHE A 197 -10.44 -9.95 -5.64
CA PHE A 197 -10.02 -11.06 -4.79
C PHE A 197 -8.69 -11.65 -5.26
N HIS A 198 -8.50 -11.86 -6.56
CA HIS A 198 -7.22 -12.30 -7.12
C HIS A 198 -6.07 -11.36 -6.76
N ASN A 199 -6.24 -10.05 -7.00
CA ASN A 199 -5.21 -9.06 -6.68
C ASN A 199 -4.87 -9.02 -5.19
N THR A 200 -5.87 -9.24 -4.32
CA THR A 200 -5.68 -9.40 -2.87
C THR A 200 -4.81 -10.62 -2.55
N LEU A 201 -5.07 -11.76 -3.19
CA LEU A 201 -4.27 -12.98 -3.00
C LEU A 201 -2.85 -12.83 -3.52
N VAL A 202 -2.65 -12.13 -4.65
CA VAL A 202 -1.31 -11.82 -5.18
C VAL A 202 -0.51 -11.03 -4.14
N GLY A 203 -1.10 -9.99 -3.55
CA GLY A 203 -0.46 -9.19 -2.49
C GLY A 203 0.01 -10.04 -1.31
N MET A 204 -0.86 -10.91 -0.79
CA MET A 204 -0.51 -11.85 0.28
C MET A 204 0.60 -12.84 -0.12
N LYS A 205 0.57 -13.33 -1.36
CA LYS A 205 1.53 -14.31 -1.86
C LYS A 205 2.92 -13.70 -2.07
N VAL A 206 3.02 -12.43 -2.46
CA VAL A 206 4.32 -11.73 -2.58
C VAL A 206 5.03 -11.58 -1.24
N ILE A 207 4.29 -11.35 -0.15
CA ILE A 207 4.87 -11.34 1.19
C ILE A 207 5.49 -12.70 1.53
N ARG A 208 4.78 -13.79 1.22
CA ARG A 208 5.25 -15.15 1.50
C ARG A 208 6.53 -15.51 0.75
N THR A 209 6.68 -15.05 -0.50
CA THR A 209 7.89 -15.31 -1.30
C THR A 209 9.07 -14.41 -0.92
N GLY A 210 8.83 -13.32 -0.18
CA GLY A 210 9.86 -12.44 0.39
C GLY A 210 10.18 -12.74 1.85
N VAL A 211 10.06 -14.00 2.29
CA VAL A 211 10.51 -14.37 3.64
C VAL A 211 11.92 -14.91 3.54
N GLU A 212 12.81 -14.36 4.36
CA GLU A 212 14.22 -14.75 4.40
C GLU A 212 14.57 -15.27 5.80
N THR A 213 15.51 -16.22 5.86
CA THR A 213 16.06 -16.68 7.13
C THR A 213 17.14 -15.70 7.57
N THR A 214 16.93 -15.05 8.71
CA THR A 214 17.89 -14.14 9.32
C THR A 214 18.54 -14.82 10.52
N CYS A 215 19.86 -14.68 10.66
CA CYS A 215 20.63 -15.31 11.73
C CYS A 215 21.40 -14.26 12.54
N LYS A 216 21.53 -14.50 13.84
CA LYS A 216 22.42 -13.76 14.74
C LYS A 216 23.53 -14.68 15.23
N CYS A 217 24.76 -14.19 15.13
CA CYS A 217 25.95 -14.89 15.58
C CYS A 217 26.24 -14.60 17.06
N HIS A 218 26.62 -15.64 17.80
CA HIS A 218 26.80 -15.63 19.25
C HIS A 218 28.19 -16.11 19.71
N GLY A 219 29.16 -16.27 18.80
CA GLY A 219 30.51 -16.70 19.14
C GLY A 219 31.39 -15.60 19.75
N VAL A 220 32.51 -16.01 20.37
CA VAL A 220 33.51 -15.13 20.97
C VAL A 220 33.95 -14.07 19.95
N SER A 221 34.02 -12.80 20.38
CA SER A 221 34.36 -11.65 19.54
C SER A 221 33.47 -11.46 18.29
N GLY A 222 32.21 -11.92 18.33
CA GLY A 222 31.27 -11.79 17.21
C GLY A 222 31.42 -12.85 16.12
N SER A 223 32.14 -13.93 16.39
CA SER A 223 32.23 -15.07 15.48
C SER A 223 30.89 -15.82 15.30
N CYS A 224 30.68 -16.47 14.16
CA CYS A 224 29.46 -17.20 13.83
C CYS A 224 29.57 -18.72 14.09
N THR A 225 30.40 -19.14 15.05
CA THR A 225 30.57 -20.55 15.42
C THR A 225 29.28 -21.15 15.99
N VAL A 226 28.51 -20.35 16.72
CA VAL A 226 27.13 -20.61 17.11
C VAL A 226 26.28 -19.47 16.58
N GLN A 227 25.17 -19.79 15.95
CA GLN A 227 24.21 -18.80 15.49
C GLN A 227 22.77 -19.29 15.70
N THR A 228 21.88 -18.33 15.90
CA THR A 228 20.46 -18.53 16.08
C THR A 228 19.73 -17.89 14.91
N CYS A 229 18.88 -18.66 14.23
CA CYS A 229 18.19 -18.21 13.01
C CYS A 229 16.67 -18.24 13.17
N TRP A 230 16.00 -17.23 12.63
CA TRP A 230 14.54 -17.12 12.55
C TRP A 230 14.09 -16.66 11.16
N ARG A 231 12.81 -16.87 10.86
CA ARG A 231 12.20 -16.40 9.61
C ARG A 231 11.72 -14.95 9.77
N GLN A 232 12.16 -14.07 8.88
CA GLN A 232 11.87 -12.65 8.93
C GLN A 232 11.32 -12.16 7.58
N LEU A 233 10.36 -11.24 7.62
CA LEU A 233 9.85 -10.60 6.41
C LEU A 233 10.88 -9.62 5.83
N SER A 234 11.03 -9.64 4.50
CA SER A 234 11.76 -8.59 3.78
C SER A 234 11.24 -7.18 4.14
N PRO A 235 12.10 -6.15 3.99
CA PRO A 235 11.66 -4.76 4.04
C PRO A 235 10.45 -4.54 3.13
N PHE A 236 9.46 -3.79 3.62
CA PHE A 236 8.22 -3.58 2.87
C PHE A 236 8.46 -2.83 1.54
N HIS A 237 9.54 -2.04 1.47
CA HIS A 237 9.96 -1.38 0.25
C HIS A 237 10.23 -2.37 -0.90
N ASP A 238 10.87 -3.51 -0.61
CA ASP A 238 11.17 -4.53 -1.62
C ASP A 238 9.89 -5.22 -2.12
N ILE A 239 8.91 -5.38 -1.24
CA ILE A 239 7.57 -5.86 -1.58
C ILE A 239 6.86 -4.88 -2.50
N GLY A 240 6.89 -3.58 -2.16
CA GLY A 240 6.34 -2.51 -3.00
C GLY A 240 6.95 -2.50 -4.40
N LYS A 241 8.28 -2.69 -4.49
CA LYS A 241 9.00 -2.80 -5.76
C LYS A 241 8.57 -4.01 -6.59
N LYS A 242 8.45 -5.19 -5.96
CA LYS A 242 7.95 -6.41 -6.62
C LYS A 242 6.51 -6.23 -7.13
N LEU A 243 5.63 -5.65 -6.32
CA LEU A 243 4.26 -5.36 -6.73
C LEU A 243 4.19 -4.32 -7.84
N LYS A 244 5.10 -3.34 -7.87
CA LYS A 244 5.19 -2.35 -8.96
C LYS A 244 5.61 -3.00 -10.28
N GLN A 245 6.48 -4.03 -10.24
CA GLN A 245 6.79 -4.83 -11.43
C GLN A 245 5.56 -5.59 -11.95
N PHE A 246 4.79 -6.22 -11.06
CA PHE A 246 3.54 -6.90 -11.44
C PHE A 246 2.45 -5.93 -11.90
N TYR A 247 2.47 -4.70 -11.38
CA TYR A 247 1.68 -3.62 -11.94
C TYR A 247 2.12 -3.38 -13.38
N GLU A 248 3.39 -3.16 -13.69
CA GLU A 248 3.80 -2.85 -15.08
C GLU A 248 3.32 -3.88 -16.10
N VAL A 249 3.42 -5.17 -15.78
CA VAL A 249 3.03 -6.28 -16.66
C VAL A 249 1.59 -6.77 -16.47
N SER A 250 0.75 -6.01 -15.72
CA SER A 250 -0.62 -6.42 -15.41
C SER A 250 -1.44 -6.72 -16.66
N ARG A 251 -2.39 -7.65 -16.55
CA ARG A 251 -3.19 -8.12 -17.69
C ARG A 251 -4.63 -7.61 -17.62
N LYS A 252 -5.14 -7.13 -18.75
CA LYS A 252 -6.55 -6.78 -18.89
C LYS A 252 -7.38 -8.03 -19.09
N VAL A 253 -8.47 -8.17 -18.34
CA VAL A 253 -9.41 -9.28 -18.41
C VAL A 253 -10.81 -8.74 -18.73
N GLY A 254 -11.48 -9.33 -19.72
CA GLY A 254 -12.86 -9.00 -20.09
C GLY A 254 -13.81 -10.15 -19.77
N SER A 255 -15.10 -9.85 -19.59
CA SER A 255 -16.15 -10.86 -19.52
C SER A 255 -16.65 -11.14 -20.93
N SER A 256 -16.40 -12.33 -21.48
CA SER A 256 -17.23 -12.87 -22.56
C SER A 256 -18.36 -13.66 -21.91
N THR A 257 -19.49 -13.01 -21.65
CA THR A 257 -20.73 -13.71 -21.33
C THR A 257 -21.28 -14.30 -22.62
N ASN A 258 -21.26 -15.63 -22.75
CA ASN A 258 -22.05 -16.29 -23.77
C ASN A 258 -23.51 -16.29 -23.29
N GLU A 259 -24.38 -15.55 -23.97
CA GLU A 259 -25.81 -15.36 -23.61
C GLU A 259 -26.61 -16.67 -23.54
N ALA A 260 -26.06 -17.78 -24.08
CA ALA A 260 -26.71 -19.10 -24.10
C ALA A 260 -26.57 -19.93 -22.81
N THR A 261 -25.59 -19.65 -21.92
CA THR A 261 -25.32 -20.51 -20.74
C THR A 261 -25.34 -19.77 -19.40
N GLY A 262 -25.40 -18.44 -19.39
CA GLY A 262 -25.31 -17.65 -18.15
C GLY A 262 -23.95 -17.78 -17.43
N GLU A 263 -22.95 -18.39 -18.08
CA GLU A 263 -21.58 -18.51 -17.59
C GLU A 263 -20.70 -17.45 -18.29
N GLY A 264 -20.05 -16.60 -17.50
CA GLY A 264 -19.09 -15.63 -17.98
C GLY A 264 -17.71 -16.28 -18.07
N ASP A 265 -17.15 -16.36 -19.27
CA ASP A 265 -15.76 -16.76 -19.49
C ASP A 265 -14.86 -15.53 -19.60
N ILE A 266 -13.60 -15.64 -19.17
CA ILE A 266 -12.63 -14.55 -19.20
C ILE A 266 -11.79 -14.66 -20.47
N SER A 267 -12.15 -13.89 -21.49
CA SER A 267 -11.35 -13.82 -22.72
C SER A 267 -10.11 -12.97 -22.49
N GLN A 268 -8.93 -13.54 -22.75
CA GLN A 268 -7.69 -12.77 -22.90
C GLN A 268 -7.79 -11.97 -24.21
N SER A 269 -7.51 -10.67 -24.15
CA SER A 269 -7.51 -9.77 -25.31
C SER A 269 -6.76 -10.38 -26.51
N ARG A 270 -7.50 -10.64 -27.61
CA ARG A 270 -6.99 -11.20 -28.88
C ARG A 270 -5.88 -10.34 -29.52
N THR A 271 -5.70 -9.10 -29.09
CA THR A 271 -4.75 -8.15 -29.69
C THR A 271 -3.28 -8.44 -29.33
N GLN A 272 -2.99 -9.26 -28.30
CA GLN A 272 -1.61 -9.64 -27.94
C GLN A 272 -1.18 -11.03 -28.49
N GLN A 273 -2.11 -11.90 -28.89
CA GLN A 273 -1.75 -13.20 -29.47
C GLN A 273 -1.18 -13.09 -30.89
N GLN A 274 -1.55 -12.06 -31.66
CA GLN A 274 -1.03 -11.89 -33.03
C GLN A 274 0.43 -11.42 -33.09
N GLN A 275 0.96 -10.76 -32.05
CA GLN A 275 2.38 -10.37 -32.02
C GLN A 275 3.32 -11.47 -31.50
N GLN A 276 2.83 -12.44 -30.72
CA GLN A 276 3.64 -13.58 -30.30
C GLN A 276 3.62 -14.76 -31.29
N GLN A 277 2.58 -14.87 -32.14
CA GLN A 277 2.51 -15.94 -33.15
C GLN A 277 3.43 -15.72 -34.37
N GLN A 278 3.88 -14.50 -34.65
CA GLN A 278 4.82 -14.24 -35.76
C GLN A 278 6.29 -14.55 -35.41
N GLN A 279 6.66 -14.66 -34.13
CA GLN A 279 8.03 -15.04 -33.72
C GLN A 279 8.19 -16.55 -33.42
N GLN A 280 7.09 -17.31 -33.34
CA GLN A 280 7.14 -18.75 -33.03
C GLN A 280 7.12 -19.67 -34.27
N GLN A 281 7.11 -19.14 -35.49
CA GLN A 281 7.13 -19.96 -36.71
C GLN A 281 8.53 -20.47 -37.13
N GLN A 282 9.60 -20.22 -36.38
CA GLN A 282 10.95 -20.71 -36.73
C GLN A 282 11.51 -21.83 -35.85
N GLN A 283 10.78 -22.33 -34.85
CA GLN A 283 11.24 -23.48 -34.06
C GLN A 283 10.09 -24.45 -33.77
N GLN A 284 9.66 -25.16 -34.83
CA GLN A 284 9.00 -26.46 -34.65
C GLN A 284 10.01 -27.56 -34.95
N GLN A 285 10.41 -28.29 -33.91
CA GLN A 285 10.51 -29.75 -33.98
C GLN A 285 10.60 -30.36 -32.58
N GLN A 286 9.71 -31.33 -32.35
CA GLN A 286 9.72 -32.38 -31.32
C GLN A 286 9.18 -32.04 -29.92
N GLN A 287 7.87 -32.19 -29.72
CA GLN A 287 7.26 -33.37 -29.08
C GLN A 287 5.76 -33.13 -28.86
N GLN A 288 4.93 -34.02 -29.40
CA GLN A 288 3.48 -34.01 -29.25
C GLN A 288 3.09 -34.76 -27.98
N GLN A 289 2.40 -34.08 -27.06
CA GLN A 289 1.49 -34.71 -26.10
C GLN A 289 0.13 -33.99 -26.18
N PRO A 290 -1.00 -34.72 -26.10
CA PRO A 290 -2.33 -34.14 -26.27
C PRO A 290 -2.67 -33.21 -25.09
N PRO A 291 -3.35 -32.06 -25.31
CA PRO A 291 -3.77 -31.20 -24.21
C PRO A 291 -4.90 -31.88 -23.45
N GLU A 292 -4.63 -32.23 -22.19
CA GLU A 292 -5.63 -32.72 -21.26
C GLU A 292 -6.71 -31.68 -20.98
N LEU A 293 -7.93 -32.18 -21.01
CA LEU A 293 -9.18 -31.50 -20.73
C LEU A 293 -9.27 -31.11 -19.25
N GLY A 294 -9.31 -29.79 -18.98
CA GLY A 294 -10.00 -29.24 -17.80
C GLY A 294 -9.11 -28.61 -16.74
N SER A 295 -9.24 -27.28 -16.58
CA SER A 295 -9.29 -26.72 -15.22
C SER A 295 -10.20 -25.50 -15.18
N ARG A 296 -11.21 -25.65 -14.34
CA ARG A 296 -12.40 -24.85 -14.16
C ARG A 296 -12.11 -23.67 -13.21
N ASP A 297 -11.06 -22.91 -13.50
CA ASP A 297 -10.70 -21.69 -12.79
C ASP A 297 -10.54 -20.57 -13.81
N THR A 298 -11.58 -19.75 -13.96
CA THR A 298 -11.69 -18.64 -14.90
C THR A 298 -10.63 -17.54 -14.71
N ILE A 299 -9.87 -17.56 -13.61
CA ILE A 299 -8.78 -16.61 -13.32
C ILE A 299 -7.42 -17.32 -13.40
N PRO A 300 -6.43 -16.75 -14.13
CA PRO A 300 -5.09 -17.32 -14.21
C PRO A 300 -4.44 -17.46 -12.83
N LYS A 301 -3.90 -18.65 -12.49
CA LYS A 301 -3.09 -18.92 -11.27
C LYS A 301 -1.70 -18.25 -11.28
N THR A 302 -1.60 -17.11 -11.94
CA THR A 302 -0.37 -16.33 -12.13
C THR A 302 -0.13 -15.37 -10.97
N MET A 303 1.08 -14.82 -10.88
CA MET A 303 1.39 -13.70 -9.97
C MET A 303 1.04 -12.34 -10.57
N ASP A 304 0.46 -12.31 -11.78
CA ASP A 304 0.15 -11.08 -12.49
C ASP A 304 -1.05 -10.39 -11.83
N LEU A 305 -0.99 -9.05 -11.77
CA LEU A 305 -2.15 -8.26 -11.40
C LEU A 305 -3.14 -8.20 -12.57
N LEU A 306 -4.42 -8.21 -12.24
CA LEU A 306 -5.51 -8.21 -13.22
C LEU A 306 -6.33 -6.92 -13.11
N HIS A 307 -6.72 -6.36 -14.25
CA HIS A 307 -7.60 -5.20 -14.34
C HIS A 307 -8.66 -5.40 -15.43
N ILE A 308 -9.78 -4.69 -15.35
CA ILE A 308 -10.92 -4.87 -16.27
C ILE A 308 -11.03 -3.69 -17.24
N GLU A 309 -10.63 -2.51 -16.79
CA GLU A 309 -10.81 -1.25 -17.50
C GLU A 309 -9.48 -0.59 -17.82
N ASP A 310 -9.41 0.11 -18.95
CA ASP A 310 -8.25 0.93 -19.28
C ASP A 310 -8.16 2.12 -18.32
N SER A 311 -6.93 2.45 -17.94
CA SER A 311 -6.69 3.53 -16.99
C SER A 311 -6.98 4.88 -17.65
N PRO A 312 -7.65 5.83 -16.95
CA PRO A 312 -7.97 7.12 -17.53
C PRO A 312 -6.70 7.96 -17.72
N SER A 313 -6.78 9.01 -18.55
CA SER A 313 -5.69 9.98 -18.61
C SER A 313 -5.61 10.78 -17.30
N PHE A 314 -4.45 10.71 -16.64
CA PHE A 314 -4.15 11.48 -15.43
C PHE A 314 -3.50 12.83 -15.71
N CYS A 315 -3.37 13.23 -16.97
CA CYS A 315 -2.72 14.49 -17.35
C CYS A 315 -3.51 15.74 -16.94
N ARG A 316 -4.84 15.68 -17.03
CA ARG A 316 -5.76 16.76 -16.67
C ARG A 316 -6.57 16.36 -15.44
N ALA A 317 -7.07 17.35 -14.71
CA ALA A 317 -7.96 17.11 -13.58
C ALA A 317 -9.20 16.33 -14.02
N SER A 318 -9.58 15.32 -13.25
CA SER A 318 -10.75 14.47 -13.50
C SER A 318 -11.35 14.01 -12.18
N LYS A 319 -12.41 13.18 -12.23
CA LYS A 319 -12.95 12.55 -11.01
C LYS A 319 -11.96 11.58 -10.33
N TYR A 320 -10.90 11.15 -11.01
CA TYR A 320 -9.95 10.14 -10.53
C TYR A 320 -8.59 10.72 -10.10
N SER A 321 -8.26 11.96 -10.51
CA SER A 321 -7.00 12.62 -10.17
C SER A 321 -7.10 14.13 -10.27
N ALA A 322 -6.27 14.86 -9.52
CA ALA A 322 -6.12 16.30 -9.63
C ALA A 322 -5.43 16.76 -10.93
N GLY A 323 -4.86 15.83 -11.72
CA GLY A 323 -4.07 16.15 -12.90
C GLY A 323 -2.59 16.36 -12.59
N THR A 324 -1.80 16.75 -13.59
CA THR A 324 -0.36 16.96 -13.43
C THR A 324 0.11 18.41 -13.42
N SER A 325 -0.79 19.36 -13.62
CA SER A 325 -0.46 20.80 -13.58
C SER A 325 0.10 21.18 -12.20
N ALA A 326 1.14 22.03 -12.18
CA ALA A 326 1.89 22.44 -11.00
C ALA A 326 2.61 21.33 -10.20
N ARG A 327 2.63 20.07 -10.67
CA ARG A 327 3.42 19.02 -10.02
C ARG A 327 4.91 19.21 -10.26
N LYS A 328 5.70 18.96 -9.21
CA LYS A 328 7.17 18.92 -9.32
C LYS A 328 7.59 17.76 -10.23
N CYS A 329 8.50 18.03 -11.14
CA CYS A 329 9.15 17.04 -11.98
C CYS A 329 10.68 17.17 -11.90
N TYR A 330 11.37 16.20 -12.50
CA TYR A 330 12.83 16.12 -12.51
C TYR A 330 13.27 16.12 -13.97
N LYS A 331 14.03 17.16 -14.37
CA LYS A 331 14.39 17.47 -15.76
C LYS A 331 14.89 16.24 -16.51
N ASP A 332 15.88 15.54 -15.96
CA ASP A 332 16.52 14.40 -16.62
C ASP A 332 15.87 13.05 -16.32
N LYS A 333 14.70 13.03 -15.66
CA LYS A 333 14.04 11.78 -15.26
C LYS A 333 12.63 11.63 -15.79
N ASN A 334 11.77 12.63 -15.60
CA ASN A 334 10.33 12.42 -15.81
C ASN A 334 9.52 13.65 -16.22
N CYS A 335 10.12 14.83 -16.45
CA CYS A 335 9.36 16.03 -16.81
C CYS A 335 8.53 15.83 -18.09
N ASP A 336 9.08 15.20 -19.13
CA ASP A 336 8.35 14.97 -20.39
C ASP A 336 7.14 14.04 -20.19
N ALA A 337 7.33 12.97 -19.41
CA ALA A 337 6.30 11.99 -19.14
C ALA A 337 5.16 12.56 -18.29
N ILE A 338 5.48 13.27 -17.20
CA ILE A 338 4.49 13.76 -16.22
C ILE A 338 3.80 15.05 -16.67
N CYS A 339 4.48 15.93 -17.42
CA CYS A 339 3.91 17.19 -17.88
C CYS A 339 3.10 17.05 -19.17
N CYS A 340 3.03 15.85 -19.75
CA CYS A 340 2.16 15.51 -20.88
C CYS A 340 2.32 16.46 -22.08
N GLY A 341 3.57 16.83 -22.40
CA GLY A 341 3.90 17.72 -23.52
C GLY A 341 3.63 19.21 -23.28
N ARG A 342 3.10 19.63 -22.12
CA ARG A 342 2.86 21.05 -21.81
C ARG A 342 4.13 21.83 -21.47
N GLY A 343 5.25 21.13 -21.27
CA GLY A 343 6.50 21.67 -20.74
C GLY A 343 6.44 21.96 -19.23
N HIS A 344 7.49 22.56 -18.70
CA HIS A 344 7.63 22.88 -17.29
C HIS A 344 8.16 24.31 -17.07
N ASN A 345 7.79 24.91 -15.95
CA ASN A 345 8.40 26.13 -15.44
C ASN A 345 9.66 25.77 -14.65
N THR A 346 10.67 26.64 -14.69
CA THR A 346 11.92 26.47 -13.94
C THR A 346 12.02 27.63 -12.95
N GLN A 347 12.23 27.30 -11.67
CA GLN A 347 12.44 28.29 -10.62
C GLN A 347 13.71 27.98 -9.84
N SER A 348 14.62 28.95 -9.69
CA SER A 348 15.78 28.80 -8.81
C SER A 348 15.36 29.05 -7.36
N ARG A 349 15.57 28.08 -6.47
CA ARG A 349 15.29 28.21 -5.04
C ARG A 349 16.57 28.00 -4.24
N VAL A 350 16.82 28.85 -3.26
CA VAL A 350 17.88 28.62 -2.27
C VAL A 350 17.33 27.66 -1.21
N VAL A 351 17.95 26.50 -1.08
CA VAL A 351 17.61 25.46 -0.12
C VAL A 351 18.72 25.39 0.91
N THR A 352 18.34 25.55 2.18
CA THR A 352 19.25 25.35 3.31
C THR A 352 19.13 23.91 3.78
N ARG A 353 20.25 23.17 3.83
CA ARG A 353 20.29 21.78 4.28
C ARG A 353 21.47 21.55 5.23
N PRO A 354 21.34 20.61 6.18
CA PRO A 354 22.45 20.20 7.01
C PRO A 354 23.57 19.63 6.12
N CYS A 355 24.79 20.08 6.36
CA CYS A 355 25.98 19.70 5.62
C CYS A 355 27.18 19.60 6.58
N GLN A 356 28.26 18.99 6.11
CA GLN A 356 29.51 18.89 6.89
C GLN A 356 29.27 18.36 8.31
N CYS A 357 28.47 17.31 8.42
CA CYS A 357 28.08 16.73 9.69
C CYS A 357 29.26 15.97 10.31
N GLN A 358 29.58 16.28 11.57
CA GLN A 358 30.61 15.60 12.35
C GLN A 358 29.97 14.90 13.55
N VAL A 359 30.35 13.64 13.75
CA VAL A 359 29.96 12.88 14.93
C VAL A 359 30.86 13.34 16.08
N ARG A 360 30.27 13.92 17.13
CA ARG A 360 30.99 14.22 18.37
C ARG A 360 31.07 12.94 19.20
N TRP A 361 32.22 12.69 19.82
CA TRP A 361 32.45 11.53 20.67
C TRP A 361 31.72 11.70 22.03
N CYS A 362 30.39 11.68 21.98
CA CYS A 362 29.41 11.59 23.07
C CYS A 362 27.96 11.63 22.52
N CYS A 363 27.74 10.98 21.38
CA CYS A 363 26.43 10.53 20.86
C CYS A 363 25.54 11.54 20.13
N TYR A 364 26.05 12.69 19.68
CA TYR A 364 25.28 13.59 18.82
C TYR A 364 26.06 14.01 17.57
N VAL A 365 25.31 14.35 16.53
CA VAL A 365 25.83 14.78 15.23
C VAL A 365 25.66 16.30 15.15
N GLU A 366 26.77 17.02 15.02
CA GLU A 366 26.76 18.45 14.74
C GLU A 366 26.88 18.66 13.23
N CYS A 367 25.90 19.34 12.63
CA CYS A 367 25.93 19.72 11.23
C CYS A 367 25.94 21.24 11.11
N LYS A 368 26.65 21.76 10.11
CA LYS A 368 26.50 23.15 9.68
C LYS A 368 25.27 23.27 8.77
N GLN A 369 24.74 24.48 8.64
CA GLN A 369 23.69 24.78 7.66
C GLN A 369 24.36 25.31 6.39
N CYS A 370 24.25 24.58 5.28
CA CYS A 370 24.71 25.04 3.98
C CYS A 370 23.52 25.50 3.14
N THR A 371 23.67 26.65 2.50
CA THR A 371 22.74 27.12 1.47
C THR A 371 23.22 26.65 0.10
N GLN A 372 22.33 26.07 -0.69
CA GLN A 372 22.60 25.71 -2.07
C GLN A 372 21.47 26.22 -2.97
N ARG A 373 21.82 26.73 -4.14
CA ARG A 373 20.83 27.07 -5.18
C ARG A 373 20.46 25.80 -5.93
N GLU A 374 19.18 25.44 -5.90
CA GLU A 374 18.63 24.31 -6.64
C GLU A 374 17.58 24.79 -7.64
N GLU A 375 17.52 24.16 -8.81
CA GLU A 375 16.45 24.38 -9.77
C GLU A 375 15.26 23.46 -9.47
N VAL A 376 14.08 24.04 -9.38
CA VAL A 376 12.81 23.32 -9.19
C VAL A 376 12.01 23.43 -10.48
N TYR A 377 11.67 22.28 -11.05
CA TYR A 377 10.85 22.19 -12.25
C TYR A 377 9.41 21.82 -11.89
N THR A 378 8.44 22.55 -12.41
CA THR A 378 7.00 22.32 -12.17
C THR A 378 6.23 22.29 -13.48
N CYS A 379 5.35 21.30 -13.66
CA CYS A 379 4.59 21.19 -14.91
C CYS A 379 3.68 22.38 -15.15
N LYS A 380 3.62 22.83 -16.41
CA LYS A 380 2.74 23.92 -16.84
C LYS A 380 1.26 23.50 -16.80
N GLY A 381 0.42 24.54 -16.66
CA GLY A 381 -1.06 24.49 -16.58
C GLY A 381 -1.68 23.74 -17.73
#